data_AF-A0A7Y6CSW5-F1
#
_entry.id   AF-A0A7Y6CSW5-F1
#
_cell.length_a   1.000
_cell.length_b   1.000
_cell.length_c   1.000
_cell.angle_alpha   90.00
_cell.angle_beta   90.00
_cell.angle_gamma   90.00
#
_symmetry.space_group_name_H-M   'P 1'
#
loop_
_entity.id
_entity.type
_entity.pdbx_description
1 polymer ?
#
loop_
_entity_poly.entity_id
_entity_poly.type
_entity_poly.pdbx_seq_one_letter_code
_entity_poly.pdbx_strand_id
1 'polypeptide(L)'
;MSEDITGKLSANGAVGAADMKNRAAAIAMTLRKRLLAAAMLSVLLITTACATSDDEGSKKLNTPKALEVGRFASPNLGSVNTYWISGPDGLVLVDGLRTIPDAENALAQIRENETPVVSIVLTHAHPDHVGGLGVFHEAYPNAPMYAADTTIHTMATDAMGFYELARSLDGHVYPDHITVPENAIADGAPVKVAGLTLETKRFGPGETDSSTVFYHAPSGSLFTGDLINNKMTPALLEGHTCGWLADLNLLATAFPDAATIYPGHGKPGKAKTLIAEQRTYLVFVRKEIRAAIADSSPGGSEVTAE
;
A
#
# COMPACT_ATOMS: atom_id res chain seq x y z
N MET A 1 -8.30 -78.84 16.11
CA MET A 1 -7.68 -77.88 17.04
C MET A 1 -7.96 -76.50 16.44
N SER A 2 -9.15 -75.96 16.70
CA SER A 2 -9.46 -74.87 17.67
C SER A 2 -8.90 -73.52 17.18
N GLU A 3 -9.62 -72.41 17.01
CA GLU A 3 -10.93 -71.94 17.52
C GLU A 3 -11.45 -70.73 16.71
N ASP A 4 -12.77 -70.51 16.79
CA ASP A 4 -13.61 -69.36 16.41
C ASP A 4 -13.25 -68.07 17.21
N ILE A 5 -13.28 -66.85 16.66
CA ILE A 5 -14.42 -65.90 16.47
C ILE A 5 -15.30 -65.65 17.72
N THR A 6 -15.23 -64.42 18.27
CA THR A 6 -16.34 -63.51 18.67
C THR A 6 -15.72 -62.25 19.31
N GLY A 7 -16.16 -61.01 19.10
CA GLY A 7 -17.31 -60.46 18.40
C GLY A 7 -17.11 -58.95 18.10
N LYS A 8 -17.94 -58.46 17.18
CA LYS A 8 -18.10 -57.05 16.77
C LYS A 8 -19.02 -56.28 17.73
N LEU A 9 -19.05 -54.95 17.54
CA LEU A 9 -20.07 -53.92 17.85
C LEU A 9 -19.58 -52.91 18.91
N SER A 10 -19.90 -51.62 18.90
CA SER A 10 -20.45 -50.63 17.96
C SER A 10 -20.77 -49.39 18.81
N ALA A 11 -20.45 -48.20 18.27
CA ALA A 11 -21.16 -46.93 18.47
C ALA A 11 -21.15 -46.18 19.83
N ASN A 12 -20.72 -44.91 19.72
CA ASN A 12 -21.35 -43.68 20.20
C ASN A 12 -21.54 -43.43 21.72
N GLY A 13 -21.16 -42.21 22.14
CA GLY A 13 -21.93 -41.49 23.15
C GLY A 13 -21.12 -40.67 24.14
N ALA A 14 -20.86 -39.40 23.78
CA ALA A 14 -20.71 -38.23 24.63
C ALA A 14 -20.87 -38.39 26.15
N VAL A 15 -19.82 -38.12 26.93
CA VAL A 15 -19.89 -37.29 28.16
C VAL A 15 -18.51 -36.68 28.41
N GLY A 16 -18.31 -35.44 27.96
CA GLY A 16 -17.05 -34.69 28.14
C GLY A 16 -17.32 -33.19 28.26
N ALA A 17 -18.33 -32.81 29.06
CA ALA A 17 -18.71 -31.40 29.25
C ALA A 17 -19.27 -31.09 30.65
N ALA A 18 -19.03 -31.95 31.64
CA ALA A 18 -19.55 -31.77 33.01
C ALA A 18 -18.48 -31.57 34.09
N ASP A 19 -17.18 -31.67 33.77
CA ASP A 19 -16.11 -31.57 34.77
C ASP A 19 -15.22 -30.31 34.64
N MET A 20 -15.67 -29.33 33.86
CA MET A 20 -14.99 -28.03 33.71
C MET A 20 -15.76 -26.86 34.33
N LYS A 21 -16.79 -27.16 35.13
CA LYS A 21 -17.60 -26.16 35.88
C LYS A 21 -17.20 -26.01 37.36
N ASN A 22 -16.23 -26.78 37.86
CA ASN A 22 -15.82 -26.77 39.28
C ASN A 22 -14.41 -26.23 39.56
N ARG A 23 -13.79 -25.49 38.63
CA ARG A 23 -12.46 -24.86 38.84
C ARG A 23 -12.41 -23.34 38.61
N ALA A 24 -13.55 -22.65 38.67
CA ALA A 24 -13.65 -21.18 38.50
C ALA A 24 -14.31 -20.46 39.69
N ALA A 25 -14.20 -21.02 40.90
CA ALA A 25 -14.78 -20.44 42.12
C ALA A 25 -13.80 -20.49 43.31
N ALA A 26 -12.64 -19.86 43.15
CA ALA A 26 -11.81 -19.37 44.26
C ALA A 26 -10.83 -18.34 43.67
N ILE A 27 -10.60 -17.23 44.36
CA ILE A 27 -9.73 -16.11 43.98
C ILE A 27 -10.40 -15.06 43.07
N ALA A 28 -11.55 -14.52 43.48
CA ALA A 28 -12.03 -13.20 43.04
C ALA A 28 -13.14 -12.67 43.96
N MET A 29 -12.84 -12.38 45.24
CA MET A 29 -13.76 -11.58 46.07
C MET A 29 -13.08 -11.04 47.35
N THR A 30 -12.36 -9.93 47.25
CA THR A 30 -12.32 -8.93 48.33
C THR A 30 -11.94 -7.55 47.78
N LEU A 31 -12.89 -6.90 47.10
CA LEU A 31 -12.84 -5.46 46.84
C LEU A 31 -13.62 -4.72 47.95
N ARG A 32 -13.10 -3.53 48.29
CA ARG A 32 -13.85 -2.31 48.64
C ARG A 32 -14.64 -2.29 49.95
N LYS A 33 -14.09 -1.55 50.91
CA LYS A 33 -14.70 -0.73 51.98
C LYS A 33 -13.48 -0.12 52.72
N ARG A 34 -13.26 1.18 53.00
CA ARG A 34 -14.09 2.38 53.17
C ARG A 34 -13.16 3.63 53.32
N LEU A 35 -13.62 4.78 52.80
CA LEU A 35 -13.66 6.15 53.39
C LEU A 35 -12.40 6.94 53.82
N LEU A 36 -12.22 8.09 53.15
CA LEU A 36 -12.03 9.48 53.64
C LEU A 36 -11.24 9.76 54.95
N ALA A 37 -10.22 10.63 54.88
CA ALA A 37 -10.18 11.94 55.59
C ALA A 37 -8.83 12.68 55.41
N ALA A 38 -8.93 14.01 55.52
CA ALA A 38 -7.94 15.04 55.29
C ALA A 38 -6.70 15.04 56.22
N ALA A 39 -5.60 15.62 55.73
CA ALA A 39 -4.65 16.35 56.58
C ALA A 39 -3.91 17.42 55.75
N MET A 40 -4.28 18.69 55.97
CA MET A 40 -3.40 19.83 55.77
C MET A 40 -2.26 19.75 56.80
N LEU A 41 -1.01 19.89 56.36
CA LEU A 41 0.01 20.47 57.22
C LEU A 41 1.05 21.21 56.36
N SER A 42 1.01 22.53 56.51
CA SER A 42 1.98 23.50 56.05
C SER A 42 3.35 23.30 56.72
N VAL A 43 4.41 23.23 55.92
CA VAL A 43 5.79 23.54 56.35
C VAL A 43 6.44 24.41 55.28
N LEU A 44 6.77 25.63 55.69
CA LEU A 44 7.56 26.61 54.96
C LEU A 44 9.02 26.46 55.43
N LEU A 45 10.00 26.30 54.52
CA LEU A 45 11.43 26.55 54.78
C LEU A 45 12.23 26.70 53.46
N ILE A 46 12.33 27.97 53.03
CA ILE A 46 13.54 28.73 52.68
C ILE A 46 14.74 27.96 52.05
N THR A 47 14.94 28.24 50.75
CA THR A 47 16.17 28.42 49.95
C THR A 47 17.35 27.46 50.05
N THR A 48 17.71 26.85 48.91
CA THR A 48 19.01 27.09 48.27
C THR A 48 18.94 26.69 46.80
N ALA A 49 19.16 27.67 45.92
CA ALA A 49 19.40 27.42 44.50
C ALA A 49 20.85 26.95 44.34
N CYS A 50 21.05 25.67 44.08
CA CYS A 50 22.24 25.20 43.38
C CYS A 50 21.84 25.04 41.91
N ALA A 51 22.24 26.02 41.10
CA ALA A 51 22.27 25.85 39.66
C ALA A 51 23.41 24.87 39.34
N THR A 52 23.06 23.65 38.93
CA THR A 52 23.96 22.78 38.18
C THR A 52 23.57 22.91 36.70
N SER A 53 24.49 23.48 35.94
CA SER A 53 24.43 23.54 34.49
C SER A 53 24.75 22.16 33.93
N ASP A 54 23.71 21.38 33.67
CA ASP A 54 23.82 20.19 32.81
C ASP A 54 23.44 20.62 31.39
N ASP A 55 24.45 21.07 30.64
CA ASP A 55 24.41 21.19 29.19
C ASP A 55 24.55 19.80 28.57
N GLU A 56 23.52 18.97 28.72
CA GLU A 56 23.34 17.84 27.82
C GLU A 56 22.55 18.34 26.62
N GLY A 57 23.28 18.58 25.53
CA GLY A 57 22.73 18.75 24.19
C GLY A 57 21.87 17.56 23.81
N SER A 58 20.59 17.60 24.20
CA SER A 58 19.57 16.75 23.62
C SER A 58 19.53 17.08 22.14
N LYS A 59 20.12 16.22 21.31
CA LYS A 59 19.74 16.14 19.91
C LYS A 59 18.24 15.90 19.92
N LYS A 60 17.45 16.95 19.70
CA LYS A 60 16.04 16.79 19.33
C LYS A 60 16.06 15.79 18.19
N LEU A 61 15.59 14.56 18.43
CA LEU A 61 15.21 13.70 17.33
C LEU A 61 14.24 14.56 16.53
N ASN A 62 14.64 14.98 15.33
CA ASN A 62 13.71 15.56 14.37
C ASN A 62 12.68 14.48 14.13
N THR A 63 11.54 14.58 14.81
CA THR A 63 10.38 13.80 14.45
C THR A 63 10.11 14.13 12.98
N PRO A 64 10.14 13.14 12.08
CA PRO A 64 9.90 13.38 10.67
C PRO A 64 8.58 14.12 10.54
N LYS A 65 8.61 15.31 9.92
CA LYS A 65 7.41 16.11 9.71
C LYS A 65 6.49 15.27 8.83
N ALA A 66 5.29 14.97 9.33
CA ALA A 66 4.32 14.20 8.56
C ALA A 66 4.06 14.90 7.23
N LEU A 67 4.11 14.13 6.14
CA LEU A 67 3.74 14.61 4.82
C LEU A 67 2.22 14.60 4.73
N GLU A 68 1.62 15.73 4.37
CA GLU A 68 0.19 15.79 4.12
C GLU A 68 -0.09 15.13 2.76
N VAL A 69 -0.91 14.08 2.80
CA VAL A 69 -1.25 13.27 1.64
C VAL A 69 -2.75 13.09 1.62
N GLY A 70 -3.41 13.63 0.61
CA GLY A 70 -4.79 13.32 0.30
C GLY A 70 -4.90 12.10 -0.62
N ARG A 71 -6.08 11.49 -0.63
CA ARG A 71 -6.37 10.26 -1.36
C ARG A 71 -7.80 10.30 -1.86
N PHE A 72 -7.96 10.07 -3.16
CA PHE A 72 -9.23 9.62 -3.73
C PHE A 72 -9.11 8.13 -4.04
N ALA A 73 -10.20 7.39 -3.84
CA ALA A 73 -10.29 6.00 -4.22
C ALA A 73 -11.58 5.77 -4.98
N SER A 74 -11.51 5.17 -6.15
CA SER A 74 -12.71 4.92 -6.95
C SER A 74 -13.68 4.02 -6.16
N PRO A 75 -14.99 4.30 -6.19
CA PRO A 75 -15.98 3.63 -5.32
C PRO A 75 -16.40 2.24 -5.83
N ASN A 76 -15.65 1.64 -6.75
CA ASN A 76 -15.98 0.38 -7.41
C ASN A 76 -15.19 -0.83 -6.84
N LEU A 77 -15.54 -2.06 -7.24
CA LEU A 77 -14.91 -3.28 -6.73
C LEU A 77 -13.42 -3.41 -7.08
N GLY A 78 -12.94 -2.73 -8.13
CA GLY A 78 -11.54 -2.62 -8.51
C GLY A 78 -10.86 -1.35 -7.98
N SER A 79 -11.40 -0.77 -6.89
CA SER A 79 -10.99 0.51 -6.29
C SER A 79 -9.50 0.84 -6.46
N VAL A 80 -9.20 1.84 -7.27
CA VAL A 80 -7.86 2.36 -7.55
C VAL A 80 -7.70 3.74 -6.93
N ASN A 81 -6.49 4.05 -6.47
CA ASN A 81 -6.17 5.30 -5.80
C ASN A 81 -5.51 6.29 -6.74
N THR A 82 -5.77 7.56 -6.48
CA THR A 82 -4.86 8.65 -6.78
C THR A 82 -4.55 9.38 -5.48
N TYR A 83 -3.32 9.88 -5.37
CA TYR A 83 -2.87 10.63 -4.20
C TYR A 83 -2.45 12.03 -4.61
N TRP A 84 -2.65 13.00 -3.74
CA TRP A 84 -2.01 14.31 -3.87
C TRP A 84 -1.18 14.62 -2.63
N ILE A 85 0.05 15.07 -2.87
CA ILE A 85 1.05 15.34 -1.85
C ILE A 85 1.20 16.85 -1.73
N SER A 86 1.02 17.40 -0.52
CA SER A 86 1.24 18.83 -0.29
C SER A 86 2.73 19.15 -0.19
N GLY A 87 3.23 19.93 -1.14
CA GLY A 87 4.57 20.51 -1.13
C GLY A 87 4.56 22.03 -0.90
N PRO A 88 5.72 22.65 -0.62
CA PRO A 88 5.83 24.11 -0.48
C PRO A 88 5.30 24.93 -1.66
N ASP A 89 5.42 24.43 -2.89
CA ASP A 89 5.08 25.18 -4.10
C ASP A 89 3.76 24.72 -4.76
N GLY A 90 3.06 23.75 -4.18
CA GLY A 90 1.80 23.21 -4.71
C GLY A 90 1.59 21.74 -4.41
N LEU A 91 0.64 21.11 -5.12
CA LEU A 91 0.36 19.68 -5.00
C LEU A 91 1.10 18.86 -6.05
N VAL A 92 1.57 17.66 -5.66
CA VAL A 92 2.04 16.62 -6.59
C VAL A 92 0.98 15.52 -6.64
N LEU A 93 0.43 15.24 -7.82
CA LEU A 93 -0.50 14.13 -8.02
C LEU A 93 0.27 12.83 -8.34
N VAL A 94 -0.19 11.70 -7.80
CA VAL A 94 0.33 10.36 -8.10
C VAL A 94 -0.78 9.53 -8.73
N ASP A 95 -0.56 9.12 -9.98
CA ASP A 95 -1.50 8.38 -10.84
C ASP A 95 -2.84 9.09 -11.12
N GLY A 96 -3.52 8.62 -12.17
CA GLY A 96 -4.64 9.31 -12.82
C GLY A 96 -5.99 8.60 -12.75
N LEU A 97 -6.11 7.47 -12.06
CA LEU A 97 -7.34 6.64 -12.03
C LEU A 97 -7.72 6.04 -13.41
N ARG A 98 -8.75 5.21 -13.40
CA ARG A 98 -9.21 4.44 -14.57
C ARG A 98 -10.10 5.21 -15.52
N THR A 99 -11.07 5.94 -14.99
CA THR A 99 -12.17 6.48 -15.79
C THR A 99 -12.22 8.00 -15.70
N ILE A 100 -12.75 8.63 -16.74
CA ILE A 100 -12.99 10.08 -16.79
C ILE A 100 -13.85 10.52 -15.59
N PRO A 101 -15.00 9.87 -15.26
CA PRO A 101 -15.81 10.28 -14.12
C PRO A 101 -15.10 10.13 -12.77
N ASP A 102 -14.29 9.09 -12.58
CA ASP A 102 -13.52 8.94 -11.33
C ASP A 102 -12.48 10.07 -11.19
N ALA A 103 -11.81 10.45 -12.28
CA ALA A 103 -10.87 11.56 -12.28
C ALA A 103 -11.53 12.92 -12.09
N GLU A 104 -12.72 13.15 -12.65
CA GLU A 104 -13.52 14.36 -12.39
C GLU A 104 -13.92 14.47 -10.92
N ASN A 105 -14.35 13.36 -10.30
CA ASN A 105 -14.68 13.31 -8.88
C ASN A 105 -13.44 13.56 -7.99
N ALA A 106 -12.30 12.99 -8.34
CA ALA A 106 -11.03 13.25 -7.65
C ALA A 106 -10.58 14.70 -7.80
N LEU A 107 -10.68 15.27 -9.00
CA LEU A 107 -10.37 16.67 -9.29
C LEU A 107 -11.23 17.62 -8.45
N ALA A 108 -12.53 17.31 -8.29
CA ALA A 108 -13.41 18.09 -7.42
C ALA A 108 -12.90 18.13 -5.98
N GLN A 109 -12.49 16.98 -5.42
CA GLN A 109 -11.93 16.91 -4.06
C GLN A 109 -10.56 17.59 -3.95
N ILE A 110 -9.71 17.47 -4.98
CA ILE A 110 -8.41 18.14 -5.00
C ILE A 110 -8.59 19.66 -4.94
N ARG A 111 -9.59 20.21 -5.65
CA ARG A 111 -9.89 21.66 -5.64
C ARG A 111 -10.31 22.20 -4.28
N GLU A 112 -10.83 21.36 -3.38
CA GLU A 112 -11.15 21.75 -2.00
C GLU A 112 -9.91 22.14 -1.18
N ASN A 113 -8.71 21.75 -1.62
CA ASN A 113 -7.44 22.13 -0.98
C ASN A 113 -7.03 23.59 -1.27
N GLU A 114 -7.71 24.27 -2.21
CA GLU A 114 -7.39 25.63 -2.68
C GLU A 114 -5.93 25.82 -3.17
N THR A 115 -5.21 24.71 -3.39
CA THR A 115 -3.82 24.65 -3.81
C THR A 115 -3.76 23.92 -5.16
N PRO A 116 -3.14 24.50 -6.20
CA PRO A 116 -3.11 23.88 -7.52
C PRO A 116 -2.18 22.65 -7.55
N VAL A 117 -2.49 21.70 -8.43
CA VAL A 117 -1.53 20.67 -8.83
C VAL A 117 -0.48 21.33 -9.72
N VAL A 118 0.78 21.16 -9.36
CA VAL A 118 1.94 21.73 -10.08
C VAL A 118 2.83 20.65 -10.69
N SER A 119 2.56 19.38 -10.41
CA SER A 119 3.20 18.25 -11.08
C SER A 119 2.37 16.98 -10.92
N ILE A 120 2.50 16.06 -11.87
CA ILE A 120 1.90 14.72 -11.84
C ILE A 120 3.03 13.71 -12.04
N VAL A 121 3.04 12.64 -11.25
CA VAL A 121 3.99 11.52 -11.39
C VAL A 121 3.24 10.20 -11.55
N LEU A 122 3.73 9.31 -12.41
CA LEU A 122 3.10 8.02 -12.66
C LEU A 122 3.94 6.87 -12.17
N THR A 123 3.28 5.90 -11.54
CA THR A 123 3.91 4.69 -11.03
C THR A 123 4.12 3.67 -12.14
N HIS A 124 3.11 3.43 -12.98
CA HIS A 124 3.17 2.46 -14.08
C HIS A 124 2.06 2.70 -15.13
N ALA A 125 2.04 1.87 -16.17
CA ALA A 125 1.26 2.10 -17.39
C ALA A 125 -0.09 1.36 -17.40
N HIS A 126 -0.58 0.81 -16.29
CA HIS A 126 -1.87 0.10 -16.32
C HIS A 126 -3.06 1.04 -16.53
N PRO A 127 -4.13 0.56 -17.20
CA PRO A 127 -5.25 1.38 -17.63
C PRO A 127 -5.93 2.13 -16.48
N ASP A 128 -5.96 1.54 -15.30
CA ASP A 128 -6.55 2.10 -14.08
C ASP A 128 -5.69 3.14 -13.36
N HIS A 129 -4.45 3.36 -13.82
CA HIS A 129 -3.56 4.40 -13.33
C HIS A 129 -3.42 5.55 -14.34
N VAL A 130 -3.82 5.37 -15.59
CA VAL A 130 -3.57 6.35 -16.66
C VAL A 130 -4.83 6.88 -17.35
N GLY A 131 -5.96 6.18 -17.24
CA GLY A 131 -7.18 6.50 -17.99
C GLY A 131 -7.79 7.87 -17.66
N GLY A 132 -7.61 8.37 -16.43
CA GLY A 132 -8.10 9.70 -16.06
C GLY A 132 -7.11 10.86 -16.23
N LEU A 133 -5.89 10.60 -16.74
CA LEU A 133 -4.85 11.64 -16.83
C LEU A 133 -5.24 12.85 -17.68
N GLY A 134 -6.06 12.65 -18.72
CA GLY A 134 -6.56 13.74 -19.56
C GLY A 134 -7.31 14.80 -18.77
N VAL A 135 -8.11 14.40 -17.77
CA VAL A 135 -8.88 15.31 -16.92
C VAL A 135 -7.96 16.21 -16.10
N PHE A 136 -6.90 15.64 -15.52
CA PHE A 136 -5.94 16.41 -14.72
C PHE A 136 -5.06 17.31 -15.59
N HIS A 137 -4.65 16.83 -16.77
CA HIS A 137 -3.86 17.61 -17.71
C HIS A 137 -4.64 18.82 -18.25
N GLU A 138 -5.93 18.65 -18.58
CA GLU A 138 -6.79 19.77 -19.01
C GLU A 138 -7.00 20.79 -17.87
N ALA A 139 -7.18 20.31 -16.64
CA ALA A 139 -7.37 21.19 -15.48
C ALA A 139 -6.09 21.94 -15.07
N TYR A 140 -4.91 21.35 -15.30
CA TYR A 140 -3.61 21.89 -14.92
C TYR A 140 -2.60 21.79 -16.08
N PRO A 141 -2.80 22.54 -17.18
CA PRO A 141 -2.02 22.38 -18.41
C PRO A 141 -0.53 22.73 -18.27
N ASN A 142 -0.17 23.44 -17.20
CA ASN A 142 1.21 23.82 -16.90
C ASN A 142 1.89 22.88 -15.88
N ALA A 143 1.19 21.85 -15.39
CA ALA A 143 1.76 20.86 -14.48
C ALA A 143 2.50 19.78 -15.30
N PRO A 144 3.85 19.72 -15.27
CA PRO A 144 4.58 18.68 -15.98
C PRO A 144 4.24 17.28 -15.44
N MET A 145 4.09 16.34 -16.36
CA MET A 145 3.89 14.92 -16.07
C MET A 145 5.21 14.17 -16.18
N TYR A 146 5.53 13.36 -15.18
CA TYR A 146 6.74 12.56 -15.14
C TYR A 146 6.43 11.06 -15.01
N ALA A 147 7.15 10.24 -15.77
CA ALA A 147 7.12 8.79 -15.66
C ALA A 147 8.46 8.20 -16.11
N ALA A 148 8.75 6.94 -15.78
CA ALA A 148 9.90 6.26 -16.35
C ALA A 148 9.77 6.17 -17.89
N ASP A 149 10.90 6.17 -18.60
CA ASP A 149 10.94 5.98 -20.06
C ASP A 149 10.25 4.68 -20.51
N THR A 150 10.40 3.60 -19.73
CA THR A 150 9.68 2.33 -19.94
C THR A 150 8.18 2.49 -19.81
N THR A 151 7.70 3.19 -18.77
CA THR A 151 6.27 3.50 -18.58
C THR A 151 5.73 4.32 -19.75
N ILE A 152 6.45 5.38 -20.16
CA ILE A 152 6.08 6.22 -21.31
C ILE A 152 5.99 5.38 -22.59
N HIS A 153 6.96 4.48 -22.81
CA HIS A 153 6.97 3.59 -23.96
C HIS A 153 5.76 2.65 -23.99
N THR A 154 5.44 2.00 -22.86
CA THR A 154 4.26 1.13 -22.74
C THR A 154 2.97 1.92 -22.97
N MET A 155 2.87 3.14 -22.42
CA MET A 155 1.72 4.01 -22.64
C MET A 155 1.55 4.41 -24.11
N ALA A 156 2.66 4.71 -24.80
CA ALA A 156 2.62 5.13 -26.20
C ALA A 156 2.31 3.99 -27.18
N THR A 157 2.68 2.75 -26.82
CA THR A 157 2.58 1.60 -27.72
C THR A 157 1.38 0.70 -27.43
N ASP A 158 0.86 0.71 -26.20
CA ASP A 158 -0.16 -0.24 -25.71
C ASP A 158 0.18 -1.68 -26.13
N ALA A 159 1.45 -2.09 -25.94
CA ALA A 159 1.98 -3.33 -26.53
C ALA A 159 1.20 -4.60 -26.14
N MET A 160 0.52 -4.59 -24.99
CA MET A 160 -0.34 -5.68 -24.51
C MET A 160 -1.83 -5.50 -24.84
N GLY A 161 -2.23 -4.38 -25.45
CA GLY A 161 -3.62 -4.07 -25.79
C GLY A 161 -4.52 -3.80 -24.57
N PHE A 162 -3.95 -3.39 -23.45
CA PHE A 162 -4.71 -3.16 -22.22
C PHE A 162 -5.60 -1.92 -22.32
N TYR A 163 -5.20 -0.88 -23.07
CA TYR A 163 -6.07 0.28 -23.27
C TYR A 163 -7.18 -0.02 -24.27
N GLU A 164 -6.90 -0.81 -25.31
CA GLU A 164 -7.95 -1.34 -26.19
C GLU A 164 -8.96 -2.18 -25.41
N LEU A 165 -8.48 -3.10 -24.56
CA LEU A 165 -9.35 -3.90 -23.70
C LEU A 165 -10.17 -3.02 -22.75
N ALA A 166 -9.55 -2.04 -22.08
CA ALA A 166 -10.25 -1.12 -21.19
C ALA A 166 -11.36 -0.35 -21.93
N ARG A 167 -11.07 0.20 -23.13
CA ARG A 167 -12.09 0.84 -23.99
C ARG A 167 -13.24 -0.12 -24.33
N SER A 168 -12.95 -1.39 -24.61
CA SER A 168 -13.99 -2.37 -24.94
C SER A 168 -14.92 -2.69 -23.77
N LEU A 169 -14.38 -2.67 -22.54
CA LEU A 169 -15.11 -3.00 -21.31
C LEU A 169 -15.87 -1.81 -20.74
N ASP A 170 -15.24 -0.64 -20.75
CA ASP A 170 -15.74 0.57 -20.09
C ASP A 170 -16.49 1.50 -21.06
N GLY A 171 -16.27 1.36 -22.38
CA GLY A 171 -16.87 2.22 -23.38
C GLY A 171 -16.47 3.69 -23.18
N HIS A 172 -17.43 4.60 -23.27
CA HIS A 172 -17.19 6.05 -23.28
C HIS A 172 -16.72 6.65 -21.95
N VAL A 173 -16.70 5.88 -20.85
CA VAL A 173 -16.15 6.41 -19.58
C VAL A 173 -14.63 6.23 -19.48
N TYR A 174 -14.04 5.44 -20.38
CA TYR A 174 -12.59 5.36 -20.59
C TYR A 174 -12.21 6.27 -21.78
N PRO A 175 -11.07 6.98 -21.74
CA PRO A 175 -10.71 7.90 -22.81
C PRO A 175 -10.41 7.19 -24.14
N ASP A 176 -10.76 7.87 -25.24
CA ASP A 176 -10.41 7.42 -26.59
C ASP A 176 -8.88 7.44 -26.80
N HIS A 177 -8.19 8.41 -26.20
CA HIS A 177 -6.73 8.57 -26.26
C HIS A 177 -6.13 8.76 -24.87
N ILE A 178 -5.06 8.04 -24.58
CA ILE A 178 -4.31 8.20 -23.34
C ILE A 178 -3.41 9.43 -23.43
N THR A 179 -3.47 10.26 -22.39
CA THR A 179 -2.52 11.35 -22.19
C THR A 179 -1.19 10.76 -21.72
N VAL A 180 -0.15 10.90 -22.54
CA VAL A 180 1.19 10.33 -22.28
C VAL A 180 2.12 11.42 -21.70
N PRO A 181 2.86 11.14 -20.60
CA PRO A 181 3.85 12.06 -20.06
C PRO A 181 4.96 12.41 -21.05
N GLU A 182 5.37 13.68 -21.03
CA GLU A 182 6.44 14.22 -21.85
C GLU A 182 7.81 14.18 -21.18
N ASN A 183 7.87 14.01 -19.85
CA ASN A 183 9.12 14.04 -19.10
C ASN A 183 9.52 12.65 -18.58
N ALA A 184 10.60 12.09 -19.14
CA ALA A 184 11.14 10.82 -18.71
C ALA A 184 11.98 10.96 -17.41
N ILE A 185 11.78 10.03 -16.48
CA ILE A 185 12.61 9.86 -15.28
C ILE A 185 13.66 8.78 -15.57
N ALA A 186 14.93 9.16 -15.53
CA ALA A 186 16.03 8.19 -15.58
C ALA A 186 16.00 7.28 -14.34
N ASP A 187 16.38 6.00 -14.49
CA ASP A 187 16.33 5.05 -13.38
C ASP A 187 17.15 5.53 -12.16
N GLY A 188 16.52 5.51 -10.99
CA GLY A 188 17.06 5.99 -9.72
C GLY A 188 17.22 7.51 -9.61
N ALA A 189 16.90 8.29 -10.64
CA ALA A 189 16.99 9.75 -10.58
C ALA A 189 15.86 10.31 -9.69
N PRO A 190 16.18 11.18 -8.71
CA PRO A 190 15.16 11.80 -7.90
C PRO A 190 14.35 12.80 -8.72
N VAL A 191 13.07 12.94 -8.39
CA VAL A 191 12.16 13.92 -8.99
C VAL A 191 12.00 15.09 -8.02
N LYS A 192 12.29 16.31 -8.50
CA LYS A 192 12.17 17.55 -7.72
C LYS A 192 10.95 18.33 -8.17
N VAL A 193 9.89 18.31 -7.36
CA VAL A 193 8.56 18.82 -7.72
C VAL A 193 7.89 19.45 -6.51
N ALA A 194 7.15 20.54 -6.72
CA ALA A 194 6.41 21.25 -5.67
C ALA A 194 7.25 21.61 -4.42
N GLY A 195 8.56 21.86 -4.55
CA GLY A 195 9.46 22.11 -3.42
C GLY A 195 9.87 20.85 -2.64
N LEU A 196 9.47 19.66 -3.10
CA LEU A 196 9.82 18.35 -2.56
C LEU A 196 10.93 17.69 -3.40
N THR A 197 11.62 16.73 -2.79
CA THR A 197 12.46 15.76 -3.50
C THR A 197 11.90 14.37 -3.23
N LEU A 198 11.46 13.70 -4.29
CA LEU A 198 11.01 12.32 -4.25
C LEU A 198 12.13 11.44 -4.80
N GLU A 199 12.67 10.56 -3.96
CA GLU A 199 13.57 9.51 -4.41
C GLU A 199 12.77 8.50 -5.23
N THR A 200 13.37 7.97 -6.29
CA THR A 200 12.70 7.01 -7.16
C THR A 200 13.47 5.71 -7.22
N LYS A 201 12.75 4.63 -7.51
CA LYS A 201 13.37 3.38 -7.91
C LYS A 201 12.46 2.65 -8.87
N ARG A 202 13.05 2.17 -9.97
CA ARG A 202 12.38 1.29 -10.90
C ARG A 202 12.49 -0.16 -10.45
N PHE A 203 11.42 -0.90 -10.66
CA PHE A 203 11.32 -2.33 -10.47
C PHE A 203 11.07 -3.00 -11.81
N GLY A 204 11.53 -4.24 -11.90
CA GLY A 204 11.45 -5.04 -13.11
C GLY A 204 10.08 -5.70 -13.27
N PRO A 205 10.01 -6.78 -14.06
CA PRO A 205 8.78 -7.52 -14.28
C PRO A 205 8.25 -8.13 -12.98
N GLY A 206 7.09 -7.64 -12.54
CA GLY A 206 6.42 -8.05 -11.32
C GLY A 206 4.90 -8.06 -11.46
N GLU A 207 4.24 -7.06 -10.89
CA GLU A 207 2.81 -6.82 -11.17
C GLU A 207 2.62 -6.34 -12.62
N THR A 208 3.52 -5.45 -13.05
CA THR A 208 3.69 -4.95 -14.41
C THR A 208 5.14 -5.17 -14.87
N ASP A 209 5.41 -5.12 -16.18
CA ASP A 209 6.73 -5.17 -16.80
C ASP A 209 7.71 -4.12 -16.24
N SER A 210 7.19 -2.96 -15.83
CA SER A 210 7.99 -1.91 -15.20
C SER A 210 7.14 -0.98 -14.34
N SER A 211 7.53 -0.85 -13.08
CA SER A 211 6.94 0.10 -12.13
C SER A 211 8.00 1.00 -11.51
N THR A 212 7.59 2.21 -11.13
CA THR A 212 8.41 3.19 -10.41
C THR A 212 7.72 3.54 -9.11
N VAL A 213 8.48 3.51 -8.01
CA VAL A 213 8.00 4.00 -6.71
C VAL A 213 8.53 5.41 -6.45
N PHE A 214 7.78 6.18 -5.65
CA PHE A 214 8.18 7.51 -5.22
C PHE A 214 8.29 7.54 -3.69
N TYR A 215 9.45 7.94 -3.18
CA TYR A 215 9.75 7.95 -1.76
C TYR A 215 10.08 9.35 -1.27
N HIS A 216 9.36 9.82 -0.27
CA HIS A 216 9.69 11.03 0.45
C HIS A 216 10.41 10.68 1.75
N ALA A 217 11.75 10.66 1.70
CA ALA A 217 12.60 10.25 2.82
C ALA A 217 12.34 11.00 4.13
N PRO A 218 12.12 12.34 4.14
CA PRO A 218 11.89 13.06 5.40
C PRO A 218 10.62 12.64 6.15
N SER A 219 9.62 12.04 5.50
CA SER A 219 8.40 11.55 6.16
C SER A 219 8.28 10.03 6.24
N GLY A 220 9.14 9.29 5.52
CA GLY A 220 9.01 7.85 5.35
C GLY A 220 7.80 7.44 4.52
N SER A 221 7.29 8.31 3.65
CA SER A 221 6.11 8.05 2.79
C SER A 221 6.54 7.43 1.46
N LEU A 222 6.04 6.25 1.13
CA LEU A 222 6.39 5.50 -0.07
C LEU A 222 5.14 5.20 -0.92
N PHE A 223 5.09 5.71 -2.15
CA PHE A 223 4.02 5.49 -3.11
C PHE A 223 4.44 4.40 -4.07
N THR A 224 3.73 3.27 -4.06
CA THR A 224 4.24 2.03 -4.68
C THR A 224 3.52 1.61 -5.94
N GLY A 225 2.45 2.31 -6.32
CA GLY A 225 1.50 1.78 -7.31
C GLY A 225 1.11 0.35 -6.93
N ASP A 226 1.13 -0.53 -7.91
CA ASP A 226 0.64 -1.90 -7.77
C ASP A 226 1.70 -2.92 -7.39
N LEU A 227 2.93 -2.46 -7.07
CA LEU A 227 3.89 -3.32 -6.40
C LEU A 227 3.36 -3.81 -5.03
N ILE A 228 2.43 -3.06 -4.43
CA ILE A 228 1.73 -3.39 -3.18
C ILE A 228 0.25 -3.04 -3.32
N ASN A 229 -0.63 -3.99 -3.00
CA ASN A 229 -2.08 -3.77 -2.90
C ASN A 229 -2.51 -4.10 -1.46
N ASN A 230 -3.50 -3.37 -0.92
CA ASN A 230 -3.96 -3.59 0.46
C ASN A 230 -5.44 -4.03 0.52
N LYS A 231 -5.66 -5.30 0.87
CA LYS A 231 -6.99 -5.94 0.92
C LYS A 231 -7.76 -5.83 -0.41
N MET A 232 -7.02 -5.82 -1.50
CA MET A 232 -7.53 -5.84 -2.88
C MET A 232 -6.78 -6.95 -3.62
N THR A 233 -7.48 -7.68 -4.48
CA THR A 233 -6.87 -8.70 -5.32
C THR A 233 -6.00 -8.00 -6.38
N PRO A 234 -4.68 -8.21 -6.40
CA PRO A 234 -3.83 -7.61 -7.42
C PRO A 234 -4.08 -8.21 -8.80
N ALA A 235 -3.76 -7.47 -9.86
CA ALA A 235 -3.74 -8.03 -11.20
C ALA A 235 -2.56 -9.01 -11.33
N LEU A 236 -2.81 -10.14 -12.01
CA LEU A 236 -1.82 -11.21 -12.22
C LEU A 236 -1.66 -11.54 -13.72
N LEU A 237 -2.20 -10.69 -14.60
CA LEU A 237 -2.33 -10.98 -16.04
C LEU A 237 -0.98 -11.11 -16.74
N GLU A 238 0.03 -10.35 -16.33
CA GLU A 238 1.38 -10.38 -16.91
C GLU A 238 2.21 -11.58 -16.42
N GLY A 239 1.81 -12.22 -15.31
CA GLY A 239 2.34 -13.51 -14.90
C GLY A 239 3.72 -13.51 -14.24
N HIS A 240 4.30 -12.35 -13.88
CA HIS A 240 5.66 -12.25 -13.34
C HIS A 240 5.80 -12.45 -11.81
N THR A 241 5.02 -13.37 -11.22
CA THR A 241 4.96 -13.52 -9.75
C THR A 241 6.29 -13.88 -9.06
N CYS A 242 7.26 -14.50 -9.76
CA CYS A 242 8.62 -14.68 -9.24
C CYS A 242 9.41 -13.38 -9.18
N GLY A 243 9.40 -12.62 -10.28
CA GLY A 243 10.05 -11.31 -10.34
C GLY A 243 9.46 -10.36 -9.30
N TRP A 244 8.14 -10.40 -9.13
CA TRP A 244 7.45 -9.64 -8.09
C TRP A 244 7.94 -9.99 -6.68
N LEU A 245 8.12 -11.27 -6.35
CA LEU A 245 8.68 -11.66 -5.03
C LEU A 245 10.11 -11.13 -4.82
N ALA A 246 10.91 -11.06 -5.88
CA ALA A 246 12.25 -10.47 -5.83
C ALA A 246 12.18 -8.94 -5.66
N ASP A 247 11.27 -8.28 -6.37
CA ASP A 247 11.04 -6.84 -6.28
C ASP A 247 10.54 -6.43 -4.89
N LEU A 248 9.71 -7.23 -4.23
CA LEU A 248 9.30 -6.98 -2.84
C LEU A 248 10.49 -7.02 -1.87
N ASN A 249 11.43 -7.94 -2.07
CA ASN A 249 12.66 -7.99 -1.26
C ASN A 249 13.54 -6.77 -1.54
N LEU A 250 13.64 -6.36 -2.80
CA LEU A 250 14.39 -5.19 -3.22
C LEU A 250 13.76 -3.90 -2.66
N LEU A 251 12.42 -3.78 -2.66
CA LEU A 251 11.68 -2.65 -2.10
C LEU A 251 11.99 -2.49 -0.60
N ALA A 252 11.91 -3.59 0.16
CA ALA A 252 12.23 -3.59 1.58
C ALA A 252 13.68 -3.22 1.89
N THR A 253 14.61 -3.59 0.99
CA THR A 253 16.04 -3.32 1.16
C THR A 253 16.43 -1.92 0.71
N ALA A 254 15.81 -1.41 -0.36
CA ALA A 254 16.08 -0.09 -0.92
C ALA A 254 15.49 1.03 -0.05
N PHE A 255 14.36 0.78 0.62
CA PHE A 255 13.68 1.77 1.46
C PHE A 255 13.46 1.24 2.90
N PRO A 256 14.54 0.94 3.65
CA PRO A 256 14.44 0.33 4.98
C PRO A 256 13.72 1.22 6.01
N ASP A 257 13.76 2.53 5.78
CA ASP A 257 13.16 3.57 6.64
C ASP A 257 11.73 3.96 6.22
N ALA A 258 11.16 3.31 5.20
CA ALA A 258 9.78 3.53 4.82
C ALA A 258 8.84 3.21 6.01
N ALA A 259 8.04 4.19 6.40
CA ALA A 259 7.09 4.09 7.50
C ALA A 259 5.70 3.71 6.99
N THR A 260 5.22 4.41 5.97
CA THR A 260 3.88 4.25 5.40
C THR A 260 3.97 4.01 3.91
N ILE A 261 3.31 2.95 3.43
CA ILE A 261 3.08 2.70 2.02
C ILE A 261 1.70 3.24 1.63
N TYR A 262 1.67 3.92 0.49
CA TYR A 262 0.50 4.43 -0.21
C TYR A 262 0.33 3.59 -1.49
N PRO A 263 -0.47 2.51 -1.44
CA PRO A 263 -0.59 1.54 -2.53
C PRO A 263 -1.49 2.05 -3.67
N GLY A 264 -1.36 1.49 -4.86
CA GLY A 264 -2.29 1.75 -5.97
C GLY A 264 -3.71 1.32 -5.64
N HIS A 265 -3.88 0.22 -4.90
CA HIS A 265 -5.20 -0.25 -4.44
C HIS A 265 -5.28 -0.43 -2.92
N GLY A 266 -6.41 -0.02 -2.34
CA GLY A 266 -6.68 -0.15 -0.91
C GLY A 266 -6.15 0.99 -0.05
N LYS A 267 -6.16 0.80 1.28
CA LYS A 267 -5.80 1.87 2.22
C LYS A 267 -4.28 1.98 2.42
N PRO A 268 -3.72 3.18 2.67
CA PRO A 268 -2.35 3.30 3.16
C PRO A 268 -2.13 2.52 4.47
N GLY A 269 -0.90 2.06 4.71
CA GLY A 269 -0.59 1.24 5.87
C GLY A 269 0.91 1.17 6.16
N LYS A 270 1.26 0.51 7.27
CA LYS A 270 2.66 0.35 7.69
C LYS A 270 3.43 -0.42 6.62
N ALA A 271 4.57 0.13 6.18
CA ALA A 271 5.34 -0.43 5.06
C ALA A 271 5.68 -1.91 5.25
N LYS A 272 6.29 -2.25 6.40
CA LYS A 272 6.66 -3.64 6.73
C LYS A 272 5.48 -4.60 6.73
N THR A 273 4.30 -4.14 7.16
CA THR A 273 3.09 -4.97 7.18
C THR A 273 2.60 -5.23 5.76
N LEU A 274 2.45 -4.18 4.94
CA LEU A 274 1.91 -4.35 3.58
C LEU A 274 2.85 -5.16 2.69
N ILE A 275 4.17 -4.98 2.79
CA ILE A 275 5.15 -5.81 2.06
C ILE A 275 5.03 -7.28 2.45
N ALA A 276 4.92 -7.58 3.75
CA ALA A 276 4.78 -8.95 4.23
C ALA A 276 3.45 -9.59 3.78
N GLU A 277 2.36 -8.82 3.79
CA GLU A 277 1.05 -9.29 3.33
C GLU A 277 1.03 -9.55 1.82
N GLN A 278 1.59 -8.66 0.99
CA GLN A 278 1.71 -8.86 -0.45
C GLN A 278 2.55 -10.11 -0.75
N ARG A 279 3.70 -10.28 -0.09
CA ARG A 279 4.53 -11.49 -0.22
C ARG A 279 3.75 -12.75 0.15
N THR A 280 3.02 -12.71 1.26
CA THR A 280 2.19 -13.84 1.72
C THR A 280 1.14 -14.22 0.69
N TYR A 281 0.47 -13.22 0.10
CA TYR A 281 -0.51 -13.42 -0.95
C TYR A 281 0.10 -14.09 -2.19
N LEU A 282 1.21 -13.58 -2.70
CA LEU A 282 1.87 -14.16 -3.88
C LEU A 282 2.35 -15.59 -3.64
N VAL A 283 2.94 -15.88 -2.48
CA VAL A 283 3.34 -17.25 -2.10
C VAL A 283 2.12 -18.17 -2.03
N PHE A 284 1.01 -17.69 -1.46
CA PHE A 284 -0.25 -18.44 -1.42
C PHE A 284 -0.75 -18.75 -2.83
N VAL A 285 -0.92 -17.75 -3.70
CA VAL A 285 -1.38 -17.94 -5.09
C VAL A 285 -0.50 -18.93 -5.83
N ARG A 286 0.83 -18.77 -5.74
CA ARG A 286 1.78 -19.67 -6.40
C ARG A 286 1.68 -21.11 -5.88
N LYS A 287 1.46 -21.30 -4.58
CA LYS A 287 1.23 -22.62 -3.99
C LYS A 287 -0.06 -23.25 -4.50
N GLU A 288 -1.17 -22.52 -4.52
CA GLU A 288 -2.46 -23.02 -5.00
C GLU A 288 -2.40 -23.37 -6.50
N ILE A 289 -1.77 -22.52 -7.33
CA ILE A 289 -1.56 -22.80 -8.75
C ILE A 289 -0.66 -24.03 -8.93
N ARG A 290 0.44 -24.15 -8.16
CA ARG A 290 1.34 -25.32 -8.23
C ARG A 290 0.61 -26.64 -7.93
N ALA A 291 -0.39 -26.62 -7.06
CA ALA A 291 -1.19 -27.82 -6.77
C ALA A 291 -2.20 -28.17 -7.89
N ALA A 292 -2.49 -27.22 -8.79
CA ALA A 292 -3.48 -27.34 -9.85
C ALA A 292 -2.88 -27.44 -11.27
N ILE A 293 -1.57 -27.28 -11.44
CA ILE A 293 -0.89 -27.47 -12.73
C ILE A 293 -0.83 -28.95 -13.11
N ALA A 294 -1.14 -29.23 -14.36
CA ALA A 294 -1.01 -30.53 -15.00
C ALA A 294 -0.38 -30.34 -16.38
N ASP A 295 0.16 -31.41 -16.97
CA ASP A 295 0.70 -31.37 -18.34
C ASP A 295 -0.34 -30.92 -19.38
N SER A 296 -1.64 -31.03 -19.05
CA SER A 296 -2.76 -30.58 -19.87
C SER A 296 -3.21 -29.13 -19.62
N SER A 297 -2.56 -28.39 -18.72
CA SER A 297 -2.93 -27.00 -18.43
C SER A 297 -2.60 -26.10 -19.64
N PRO A 298 -3.49 -25.19 -20.05
CA PRO A 298 -3.25 -24.29 -21.19
C PRO A 298 -1.99 -23.42 -21.07
N GLY A 299 -1.55 -23.13 -19.84
CA GLY A 299 -0.32 -22.37 -19.53
C GLY A 299 0.94 -23.21 -19.34
N GLY A 300 0.91 -24.52 -19.61
CA GLY A 300 2.03 -25.43 -19.40
C GLY A 300 2.06 -26.08 -18.00
N SER A 301 3.15 -26.81 -17.71
CA SER A 301 3.29 -27.67 -16.53
C SER A 301 4.10 -27.07 -15.38
N GLU A 302 4.59 -25.83 -15.49
CA GLU A 302 5.54 -25.26 -14.52
C GLU A 302 5.12 -23.90 -13.99
N VAL A 303 5.22 -23.74 -12.66
CA VAL A 303 5.31 -22.44 -11.99
C VAL A 303 6.78 -22.24 -11.65
N THR A 304 7.42 -21.19 -12.18
CA THR A 304 8.83 -20.86 -11.94
C THR A 304 9.18 -20.97 -10.45
N ALA A 305 10.33 -21.55 -10.09
CA ALA A 305 10.73 -21.71 -8.70
C ALA A 305 10.98 -20.36 -8.00
N GLU A 306 10.82 -20.31 -6.66
CA GLU A 306 11.12 -19.13 -5.83
C GLU A 306 12.61 -18.79 -5.77
#